data_AF-A0A0B6ZM86-F1
#
_entry.id   AF-A0A0B6ZM86-F1
#
_cell.length_a   1.000
_cell.length_b   1.000
_cell.length_c   1.000
_cell.angle_alpha   90.00
_cell.angle_beta   90.00
_cell.angle_gamma   90.00
#
_symmetry.space_group_name_H-M   'P 1'
#
loop_
_entity.id
_entity.type
_entity.pdbx_description
1 polymer ?
#
loop_
_entity_poly.entity_id
_entity_poly.type
_entity_poly.pdbx_seq_one_letter_code
_entity_poly.pdbx_strand_id
1 'polypeptide(L)'
;YIIFGVQLKQLKQILTGVTSRWHTKKLPRKTHKGLRKVACIGAWHPSRVQYTVARAGQKGYHHRTEINKKIYRIGAGIHTQDGKVIKNNAATEFDPTEKTVTPLGGFPHYGEVRNDFIMIRGCTIGPRKRVLTLRKSLMTSFRRRLMEKITLKFIDTSSKWGHGRFQTAEEKRAFMGPLKKELMLKEAPTA
;
A
#
# COMPACT_ATOMS: atom_id res chain seq x y z
N TYR A 1 -27.20 13.95 2.57
CA TYR A 1 -26.23 15.01 2.92
C TYR A 1 -25.51 14.62 4.19
N ILE A 2 -24.33 13.98 4.07
CA ILE A 2 -23.40 13.84 5.20
C ILE A 2 -22.05 14.27 4.66
N ILE A 3 -21.79 15.57 4.82
CA ILE A 3 -20.50 16.19 4.58
C ILE A 3 -19.60 15.75 5.74
N PHE A 4 -18.91 14.62 5.58
CA PHE A 4 -17.81 14.30 6.49
C PHE A 4 -16.65 15.23 6.13
N GLY A 5 -16.35 16.13 7.07
CA GLY A 5 -15.27 17.08 6.99
C GLY A 5 -14.00 16.43 6.45
N VAL A 6 -13.58 16.88 5.28
CA VAL A 6 -12.28 16.56 4.72
C VAL A 6 -11.26 17.22 5.63
N GLN A 7 -10.81 16.47 6.63
CA GLN A 7 -9.56 16.78 7.31
C GLN A 7 -8.50 16.68 6.20
N LEU A 8 -8.13 17.83 5.64
CA LEU A 8 -7.06 18.04 4.69
C LEU A 8 -5.76 17.53 5.33
N LYS A 9 -5.56 16.22 5.32
CA LYS A 9 -4.25 15.62 5.50
C LYS A 9 -3.43 16.17 4.35
N GLN A 10 -2.56 17.13 4.68
CA GLN A 10 -1.55 17.72 3.81
C GLN A 10 -1.03 16.67 2.84
N LEU A 11 -1.64 16.64 1.67
CA LEU A 11 -1.11 15.92 0.54
C LEU A 11 0.08 16.75 0.17
N LYS A 12 1.26 16.18 0.43
CA LYS A 12 2.56 16.72 0.08
C LYS A 12 2.61 16.94 -1.45
N GLN A 13 1.95 17.99 -1.91
CA GLN A 13 2.11 18.60 -3.21
C GLN A 13 3.45 19.32 -3.12
N ILE A 14 4.51 18.55 -3.33
CA ILE A 14 5.87 19.06 -3.16
C ILE A 14 6.29 19.68 -4.48
N LEU A 15 6.73 20.93 -4.40
CA LEU A 15 7.52 21.56 -5.45
C LEU A 15 8.83 20.77 -5.59
N THR A 16 9.05 20.16 -6.75
CA THR A 16 10.25 19.36 -7.01
C THR A 16 11.03 19.89 -8.21
N GLY A 17 12.35 19.75 -8.14
CA GLY A 17 13.25 20.09 -9.24
C GLY A 17 13.11 19.15 -10.43
N VAL A 18 13.64 19.58 -11.58
CA VAL A 18 13.49 18.90 -12.88
C VAL A 18 13.98 17.45 -12.85
N THR A 19 15.13 17.19 -12.23
CA THR A 19 15.69 15.83 -12.11
C THR A 19 14.75 14.87 -11.38
N SER A 20 14.07 15.30 -10.32
CA SER A 20 13.13 14.42 -9.62
C SER A 20 11.83 14.28 -10.41
N ARG A 21 11.26 15.38 -10.90
CA ARG A 21 9.96 15.38 -11.58
C ARG A 21 9.96 14.63 -12.91
N TRP A 22 10.98 14.87 -13.73
CA TRP A 22 11.07 14.40 -15.11
C TRP A 22 12.19 13.38 -15.35
N HIS A 23 12.95 13.02 -14.31
CA HIS A 23 14.03 12.03 -14.39
C HIS A 23 15.15 12.39 -15.39
N THR A 24 15.43 13.68 -15.58
CA THR A 24 16.52 14.14 -16.46
C THR A 24 17.89 13.76 -15.91
N LYS A 25 18.86 13.49 -16.78
CA LYS A 25 20.26 13.23 -16.39
C LYS A 25 20.81 14.42 -15.59
N LYS A 26 21.53 14.13 -14.50
CA LYS A 26 22.25 15.15 -13.71
C LYS A 26 23.46 15.65 -14.49
N LEU A 27 23.79 16.93 -14.35
CA LEU A 27 25.00 17.50 -14.93
C LEU A 27 26.25 17.04 -14.17
N PRO A 28 27.45 17.17 -14.76
CA PRO A 28 28.71 16.81 -14.12
C PRO A 28 28.91 17.53 -12.77
N ARG A 29 29.67 16.89 -11.87
CA ARG A 29 29.92 17.40 -10.51
C ARG A 29 30.49 18.83 -10.48
N LYS A 30 31.35 19.18 -11.44
CA LYS A 30 32.03 20.49 -11.52
C LYS A 30 31.18 21.59 -12.20
N THR A 31 29.88 21.38 -12.38
CA THR A 31 28.99 22.38 -13.00
C THR A 31 28.76 23.55 -12.07
N HIS A 32 29.09 24.76 -12.51
CA HIS A 32 28.80 25.98 -11.76
C HIS A 32 27.28 26.27 -11.68
N LYS A 33 26.82 26.83 -10.55
CA LYS A 33 25.40 27.10 -10.26
C LYS A 33 24.50 25.85 -10.28
N GLY A 34 25.00 24.74 -9.74
CA GLY A 34 24.24 23.53 -9.45
C GLY A 34 24.07 22.56 -10.63
N LEU A 35 23.95 21.27 -10.29
CA LEU A 35 23.97 20.16 -11.25
C LEU A 35 22.60 19.53 -11.55
N ARG A 36 21.56 19.84 -10.76
CA ARG A 36 20.23 19.20 -10.84
C ARG A 36 19.25 20.04 -11.67
N LYS A 37 19.67 20.40 -12.89
CA LYS A 37 18.93 21.25 -13.82
C LYS A 37 19.03 20.71 -15.25
N VAL A 38 18.19 21.24 -16.13
CA VAL A 38 18.35 21.09 -17.58
C VAL A 38 19.27 22.20 -18.06
N ALA A 39 20.28 21.87 -18.87
CA ALA A 39 21.26 22.84 -19.35
C ALA A 39 20.68 23.77 -20.42
N CYS A 40 20.34 23.26 -21.60
CA CYS A 40 19.72 24.02 -22.68
C CYS A 40 18.18 23.88 -22.63
N ILE A 41 17.47 25.01 -22.67
CA ILE A 41 16.00 25.06 -22.50
C ILE A 41 15.24 25.31 -23.81
N GLY A 42 15.96 25.53 -24.91
CA GLY A 42 15.42 25.83 -26.23
C GLY A 42 16.49 26.45 -27.13
N ALA A 43 16.24 26.44 -28.44
CA ALA A 43 17.03 27.18 -29.42
C ALA A 43 16.71 28.69 -29.35
N TRP A 44 17.48 29.52 -30.07
CA TRP A 44 17.23 30.97 -30.15
C TRP A 44 15.90 31.30 -30.84
N HIS A 45 15.61 30.61 -31.94
CA HIS A 45 14.35 30.69 -32.68
C HIS A 45 13.68 29.32 -32.62
N PRO A 46 12.45 29.19 -32.09
CA PRO A 46 11.54 30.25 -31.63
C PRO A 46 11.98 30.86 -30.28
N SER A 47 11.82 32.18 -30.14
CA SER A 47 12.25 32.96 -28.95
C SER A 47 11.28 32.81 -27.76
N ARG A 48 10.95 31.57 -27.42
CA ARG A 48 10.11 31.20 -26.28
C ARG A 48 10.46 29.80 -25.79
N VAL A 49 10.31 29.57 -24.49
CA VAL A 49 10.45 28.21 -23.94
C VAL A 49 9.23 27.38 -24.31
N GLN A 50 9.44 26.21 -24.92
CA GLN A 50 8.36 25.31 -25.29
C GLN A 50 7.78 24.59 -24.07
N TYR A 51 6.48 24.26 -24.13
CA TYR A 51 5.78 23.53 -23.04
C TYR A 51 6.28 22.09 -22.86
N THR A 52 6.88 21.51 -23.90
CA THR A 52 7.48 20.17 -23.91
C THR A 52 8.75 20.10 -23.05
N VAL A 53 9.38 21.25 -22.77
CA VAL A 53 10.64 21.32 -22.03
C VAL A 53 10.40 20.99 -20.56
N ALA A 54 11.23 20.11 -20.02
CA ALA A 54 11.15 19.71 -18.62
C ALA A 54 11.44 20.90 -17.68
N ARG A 55 10.47 21.24 -16.82
CA ARG A 55 10.54 22.33 -15.82
C ARG A 55 10.20 21.85 -14.42
N ALA A 56 10.77 22.52 -13.41
CA ALA A 56 10.46 22.26 -12.01
C ALA A 56 8.98 22.57 -11.74
N GLY A 57 8.41 21.96 -10.70
CA GLY A 57 7.00 22.15 -10.38
C GLY A 57 6.45 21.02 -9.53
N GLN A 58 5.13 20.95 -9.46
CA GLN A 58 4.42 19.90 -8.74
C GLN A 58 4.77 18.50 -9.25
N LYS A 59 5.18 17.63 -8.33
CA LYS A 59 5.27 16.18 -8.55
C LYS A 59 4.43 15.46 -7.50
N GLY A 60 3.40 14.76 -7.97
CA GLY A 60 2.52 13.97 -7.12
C GLY A 60 1.18 14.65 -6.90
N TYR A 61 0.27 13.90 -6.26
CA TYR A 61 -1.13 14.28 -6.08
C TYR A 61 -1.87 14.59 -7.39
N HIS A 62 -1.57 13.83 -8.45
CA HIS A 62 -2.32 13.92 -9.69
C HIS A 62 -3.41 12.86 -9.74
N HIS A 63 -4.56 13.18 -10.33
CA HIS A 63 -5.58 12.18 -10.65
C HIS A 63 -5.03 11.20 -11.69
N ARG A 64 -5.21 9.89 -11.46
CA ARG A 64 -4.71 8.82 -12.32
C ARG A 64 -5.75 7.70 -12.36
N THR A 65 -5.81 7.02 -13.50
CA THR A 65 -6.62 5.82 -13.67
C THR A 65 -5.69 4.69 -14.10
N GLU A 66 -5.68 3.60 -13.34
CA GLU A 66 -4.95 2.37 -13.70
C GLU A 66 -5.96 1.30 -14.09
N ILE A 67 -5.75 0.68 -15.25
CA ILE A 67 -6.63 -0.38 -15.78
C ILE A 67 -6.05 -1.77 -15.51
N ASN A 68 -6.86 -2.80 -15.69
CA ASN A 68 -6.45 -4.21 -15.65
C ASN A 68 -5.82 -4.66 -14.31
N LYS A 69 -6.30 -4.06 -13.20
CA LYS A 69 -5.96 -4.49 -11.85
C LYS A 69 -6.81 -5.69 -11.47
N LYS A 70 -6.18 -6.86 -11.41
CA LYS A 70 -6.86 -8.11 -11.12
C LYS A 70 -7.19 -8.24 -9.64
N ILE A 71 -8.41 -8.66 -9.35
CA ILE A 71 -8.84 -8.99 -7.99
C ILE A 71 -8.46 -10.44 -7.71
N TYR A 72 -7.78 -10.68 -6.60
CA TYR A 72 -7.38 -12.02 -6.13
C TYR A 72 -8.35 -12.59 -5.13
N ARG A 73 -8.90 -11.76 -4.25
CA ARG A 73 -9.85 -12.18 -3.21
C ARG A 73 -10.79 -11.02 -2.90
N ILE A 74 -12.06 -11.35 -2.72
CA ILE A 74 -13.04 -10.51 -2.03
C ILE A 74 -13.25 -11.21 -0.69
N GLY A 75 -12.78 -10.61 0.38
CA GLY A 75 -12.84 -11.19 1.72
C GLY A 75 -13.93 -10.50 2.54
N ALA A 76 -14.72 -11.30 3.24
CA ALA A 76 -15.62 -10.78 4.26
C ALA A 76 -14.81 -10.15 5.40
N GLY A 77 -15.41 -9.19 6.10
CA GLY A 77 -14.88 -8.61 7.32
C GLY A 77 -14.85 -9.60 8.49
N ILE A 78 -14.35 -9.14 9.64
CA ILE A 78 -14.49 -9.88 10.90
C ILE A 78 -15.97 -9.82 11.26
N HIS A 79 -16.62 -10.97 11.30
CA HIS A 79 -18.04 -11.09 11.55
C HIS A 79 -18.32 -12.15 12.60
N THR A 80 -19.48 -12.04 13.23
CA THR A 80 -19.93 -13.01 14.24
C THR A 80 -20.98 -13.90 13.60
N GLN A 81 -20.75 -15.21 13.60
CA GLN A 81 -21.73 -16.22 13.23
C GLN A 81 -21.86 -17.17 14.42
N ASP A 82 -23.09 -17.46 14.83
CA ASP A 82 -23.39 -18.41 15.90
C ASP A 82 -22.66 -18.10 17.22
N GLY A 83 -22.52 -16.81 17.55
CA GLY A 83 -21.82 -16.33 18.75
C GLY A 83 -20.29 -16.44 18.69
N LYS A 84 -19.71 -17.05 17.64
CA LYS A 84 -18.27 -17.12 17.42
C LYS A 84 -17.81 -16.00 16.50
N VAL A 85 -16.77 -15.26 16.92
CA VAL A 85 -16.15 -14.23 16.07
C VAL A 85 -15.23 -14.92 15.07
N ILE A 86 -15.64 -14.96 13.81
CA ILE A 86 -14.89 -15.54 12.71
C ILE A 86 -13.82 -14.53 12.24
N LYS A 87 -12.56 -14.95 12.31
CA LYS A 87 -11.38 -14.13 12.00
C LYS A 87 -10.48 -14.74 10.92
N ASN A 88 -10.92 -15.77 10.22
CA ASN A 88 -10.13 -16.58 9.28
C ASN A 88 -10.02 -15.98 7.86
N ASN A 89 -10.10 -14.65 7.72
CA ASN A 89 -10.24 -14.01 6.40
C ASN A 89 -8.98 -14.15 5.50
N ALA A 90 -7.83 -14.52 6.08
CA ALA A 90 -6.60 -14.84 5.36
C ALA A 90 -6.27 -16.34 5.30
N ALA A 91 -7.14 -17.21 5.83
CA ALA A 91 -7.03 -18.64 5.61
C ALA A 91 -7.26 -18.99 4.14
N THR A 92 -6.69 -20.09 3.68
CA THR A 92 -6.88 -20.62 2.32
C THR A 92 -7.14 -22.12 2.39
N GLU A 93 -7.59 -22.74 1.29
CA GLU A 93 -7.79 -24.20 1.23
C GLU A 93 -6.51 -25.00 1.54
N PHE A 94 -5.35 -24.42 1.23
CA PHE A 94 -4.04 -25.05 1.44
C PHE A 94 -3.38 -24.66 2.76
N ASP A 95 -3.89 -23.63 3.45
CA ASP A 95 -3.38 -23.11 4.72
C ASP A 95 -4.57 -22.83 5.64
N PRO A 96 -4.99 -23.82 6.44
CA PRO A 96 -6.16 -23.73 7.30
C PRO A 96 -5.90 -22.92 8.58
N THR A 97 -4.73 -22.30 8.74
CA THR A 97 -4.38 -21.49 9.91
C THR A 97 -5.42 -20.39 10.12
N GLU A 98 -6.00 -20.30 11.33
CA GLU A 98 -6.96 -19.25 11.68
C GLU A 98 -6.25 -17.89 11.82
N LYS A 99 -6.12 -17.16 10.71
CA LYS A 99 -5.48 -15.84 10.67
C LYS A 99 -6.29 -14.80 9.90
N THR A 100 -6.24 -13.58 10.40
CA THR A 100 -6.82 -12.39 9.78
C THR A 100 -5.91 -11.84 8.68
N VAL A 101 -6.46 -11.09 7.73
CA VAL A 101 -5.65 -10.36 6.72
C VAL A 101 -4.76 -9.26 7.32
N THR A 102 -5.09 -8.80 8.53
CA THR A 102 -4.26 -7.84 9.27
C THR A 102 -2.97 -8.50 9.75
N PRO A 103 -1.80 -7.95 9.40
CA PRO A 103 -0.53 -8.50 9.87
C PRO A 103 -0.33 -8.26 11.37
N LEU A 104 0.62 -8.96 11.97
CA LEU A 104 1.01 -8.72 13.37
C LEU A 104 1.41 -7.25 13.60
N GLY A 105 0.75 -6.60 14.56
CA GLY A 105 0.93 -5.16 14.83
C GLY A 105 0.17 -4.22 13.88
N GLY A 106 -0.70 -4.76 13.03
CA GLY A 106 -1.55 -4.01 12.12
C GLY A 106 -0.81 -3.48 10.89
N PHE A 107 -1.56 -2.94 9.92
CA PHE A 107 -0.96 -2.29 8.76
C PHE A 107 -0.34 -0.96 9.17
N PRO A 108 0.97 -0.71 8.91
CA PRO A 108 1.62 0.48 9.44
C PRO A 108 0.95 1.74 8.89
N HIS A 109 0.72 2.73 9.75
CA HIS A 109 -0.02 3.96 9.47
C HIS A 109 -1.47 3.80 8.94
N TYR A 110 -1.99 2.59 8.81
CA TYR A 110 -3.40 2.34 8.50
C TYR A 110 -4.15 1.94 9.77
N GLY A 111 -3.81 0.79 10.34
CA GLY A 111 -4.52 0.15 11.45
C GLY A 111 -4.99 -1.25 11.08
N GLU A 112 -6.09 -1.67 11.67
CA GLU A 112 -6.73 -2.96 11.44
C GLU A 112 -7.80 -2.87 10.34
N VAL A 113 -7.94 -3.95 9.56
CA VAL A 113 -8.99 -4.13 8.56
C VAL A 113 -10.07 -5.01 9.19
N ARG A 114 -11.20 -4.39 9.55
CA ARG A 114 -12.32 -5.07 10.22
C ARG A 114 -13.48 -5.39 9.28
N ASN A 115 -13.63 -4.62 8.21
CA ASN A 115 -14.69 -4.76 7.23
C ASN A 115 -14.26 -5.59 6.03
N ASP A 116 -15.20 -5.79 5.10
CA ASP A 116 -14.95 -6.41 3.81
C ASP A 116 -13.81 -5.72 3.06
N PHE A 117 -13.04 -6.51 2.34
CA PHE A 117 -11.87 -6.02 1.62
C PHE A 117 -11.69 -6.70 0.29
N ILE A 118 -10.93 -6.03 -0.57
CA ILE A 118 -10.54 -6.52 -1.89
C ILE A 118 -9.03 -6.60 -1.92
N MET A 119 -8.51 -7.79 -2.24
CA MET A 119 -7.09 -7.99 -2.50
C MET A 119 -6.81 -7.79 -3.99
N ILE A 120 -6.06 -6.74 -4.32
CA ILE A 120 -5.72 -6.38 -5.70
C ILE A 120 -4.29 -6.79 -6.00
N ARG A 121 -4.05 -7.32 -7.20
CA ARG A 121 -2.71 -7.64 -7.70
C ARG A 121 -1.85 -6.37 -7.82
N GLY A 122 -0.70 -6.39 -7.16
CA GLY A 122 0.33 -5.35 -7.28
C GLY A 122 0.01 -4.08 -6.49
N CYS A 123 0.64 -2.97 -6.86
CA CYS A 123 0.40 -1.67 -6.23
C CYS A 123 -0.83 -0.96 -6.80
N THR A 124 -1.35 0.00 -6.05
CA THR A 124 -2.42 0.92 -6.45
C THR A 124 -2.00 2.37 -6.21
N ILE A 125 -2.73 3.30 -6.80
CA ILE A 125 -2.42 4.72 -6.74
C ILE A 125 -2.67 5.25 -5.34
N GLY A 126 -1.66 5.91 -4.77
CA GLY A 126 -1.82 6.71 -3.57
C GLY A 126 -1.35 6.05 -2.28
N PRO A 127 -1.27 6.85 -1.19
CA PRO A 127 -0.87 6.38 0.11
C PRO A 127 -2.01 5.65 0.81
N ARG A 128 -1.63 4.97 1.89
CA ARG A 128 -2.51 4.34 2.87
C ARG A 128 -3.57 5.34 3.35
N LYS A 129 -4.78 4.87 3.68
CA LYS A 129 -5.95 5.68 4.11
C LYS A 129 -6.55 6.61 3.04
N ARG A 130 -6.10 6.55 1.77
CA ARG A 130 -6.74 7.27 0.67
C ARG A 130 -7.92 6.48 0.13
N VAL A 131 -9.04 7.16 -0.11
CA VAL A 131 -10.21 6.60 -0.80
C VAL A 131 -9.85 6.26 -2.26
N LEU A 132 -10.24 5.07 -2.71
CA LEU A 132 -10.06 4.61 -4.09
C LEU A 132 -11.42 4.31 -4.72
N THR A 133 -11.62 4.78 -5.94
CA THR A 133 -12.81 4.46 -6.74
C THR A 133 -12.50 3.26 -7.65
N LEU A 134 -13.24 2.18 -7.47
CA LEU A 134 -13.17 0.99 -8.32
C LEU A 134 -14.26 1.07 -9.38
N ARG A 135 -13.89 0.90 -10.65
CA ARG A 135 -14.82 0.87 -11.78
C ARG A 135 -14.66 -0.45 -12.52
N LYS A 136 -15.77 -1.01 -12.99
CA LYS A 136 -15.75 -2.14 -13.94
C LYS A 136 -14.93 -1.77 -15.17
N SER A 137 -14.27 -2.77 -15.77
CA SER A 137 -13.54 -2.55 -17.02
C SER A 137 -14.52 -2.13 -18.12
N LEU A 138 -14.14 -1.11 -18.90
CA LEU A 138 -14.88 -0.71 -20.10
C LEU A 138 -14.54 -1.58 -21.31
N MET A 139 -13.41 -2.29 -21.24
CA MET A 139 -12.94 -3.16 -22.31
C MET A 139 -13.21 -4.62 -21.95
N THR A 140 -13.78 -5.37 -22.89
CA THR A 140 -13.80 -6.83 -22.86
C THR A 140 -12.38 -7.35 -23.10
N SER A 141 -11.87 -8.19 -22.19
CA SER A 141 -10.54 -8.76 -22.31
C SER A 141 -10.61 -10.27 -22.45
N PHE A 142 -10.07 -10.79 -23.55
CA PHE A 142 -9.94 -12.23 -23.81
C PHE A 142 -8.52 -12.78 -23.57
N ARG A 143 -7.65 -11.97 -22.95
CA ARG A 143 -6.27 -12.41 -22.67
C ARG A 143 -6.28 -13.49 -21.58
N ARG A 144 -5.62 -14.63 -21.82
CA ARG A 144 -5.52 -15.76 -20.88
C ARG A 144 -5.07 -15.33 -19.47
N ARG A 145 -4.09 -14.43 -19.38
CA ARG A 145 -3.61 -13.83 -18.11
C ARG A 145 -4.71 -13.13 -17.31
N LEU A 146 -5.69 -12.52 -17.97
CA LEU A 146 -6.80 -11.84 -17.29
C LEU A 146 -7.92 -12.82 -16.93
N MET A 147 -8.13 -13.87 -17.74
CA MET A 147 -9.14 -14.91 -17.54
C MET A 147 -8.75 -16.04 -16.57
N GLU A 148 -7.48 -16.17 -16.20
CA GLU A 148 -7.03 -17.22 -15.26
C GLU A 148 -7.82 -17.17 -13.94
N LYS A 149 -8.31 -18.33 -13.47
CA LYS A 149 -8.90 -18.42 -12.12
C LYS A 149 -7.76 -18.39 -11.11
N ILE A 150 -7.90 -17.56 -10.07
CA ILE A 150 -6.86 -17.40 -9.04
C ILE A 150 -7.24 -18.24 -7.83
N THR A 151 -6.40 -19.21 -7.50
CA THR A 151 -6.46 -19.96 -6.24
C THR A 151 -5.24 -19.56 -5.40
N LEU A 152 -5.49 -18.96 -4.23
CA LEU A 152 -4.42 -18.54 -3.32
C LEU A 152 -4.05 -19.73 -2.42
N LYS A 153 -2.75 -20.02 -2.31
CA LYS A 153 -2.24 -21.09 -1.43
C LYS A 153 -1.81 -20.59 -0.05
N PHE A 154 -1.38 -19.33 0.03
CA PHE A 154 -0.85 -18.76 1.26
C PHE A 154 -0.96 -17.23 1.21
N ILE A 155 -1.25 -16.63 2.36
CA ILE A 155 -1.24 -15.18 2.57
C ILE A 155 -0.31 -14.89 3.74
N ASP A 156 0.66 -14.02 3.49
CA ASP A 156 1.64 -13.59 4.49
C ASP A 156 1.04 -12.52 5.41
N THR A 157 0.91 -12.86 6.69
CA THR A 157 0.40 -12.01 7.79
C THR A 157 1.49 -11.63 8.77
N SER A 158 2.76 -11.83 8.38
CA SER A 158 3.91 -11.38 9.16
C SER A 158 3.92 -9.86 9.35
N SER A 159 4.51 -9.42 10.47
CA SER A 159 4.65 -8.01 10.81
C SER A 159 5.26 -7.19 9.66
N LYS A 160 4.67 -6.03 9.39
CA LYS A 160 5.20 -5.02 8.45
C LYS A 160 5.93 -3.88 9.16
N TRP A 161 6.08 -3.98 10.48
CA TRP A 161 6.99 -3.17 11.27
C TRP A 161 8.34 -3.90 11.37
N GLY A 162 9.32 -3.45 10.60
CA GLY A 162 10.62 -4.11 10.48
C GLY A 162 10.55 -5.41 9.67
N HIS A 163 11.32 -6.42 10.08
CA HIS A 163 11.37 -7.73 9.44
C HIS A 163 10.46 -8.73 10.15
N GLY A 164 9.31 -9.04 9.56
CA GLY A 164 8.38 -10.05 10.08
C GLY A 164 8.93 -11.47 9.95
N ARG A 165 8.83 -12.26 11.03
CA ARG A 165 9.29 -13.66 11.08
C ARG A 165 8.17 -14.68 11.29
N PHE A 166 7.16 -14.31 12.06
CA PHE A 166 6.03 -15.18 12.43
C PHE A 166 4.75 -14.70 11.77
N GLN A 167 3.84 -15.62 11.45
CA GLN A 167 2.56 -15.35 10.81
C GLN A 167 1.47 -15.04 11.84
N THR A 168 1.47 -15.74 12.97
CA THR A 168 0.51 -15.54 14.07
C THR A 168 1.22 -15.26 15.40
N ALA A 169 0.48 -14.70 16.35
CA ALA A 169 1.00 -14.47 17.71
C ALA A 169 1.20 -15.79 18.47
N GLU A 170 0.37 -16.79 18.17
CA GLU A 170 0.45 -18.14 18.72
C GLU A 170 1.73 -18.85 18.27
N GLU A 171 2.03 -18.81 16.97
CA GLU A 171 3.28 -19.34 16.41
C GLU A 171 4.50 -18.69 17.08
N LYS A 172 4.48 -17.36 17.24
CA LYS A 172 5.55 -16.63 17.93
C LYS A 172 5.70 -17.06 19.39
N ARG A 173 4.60 -17.24 20.12
CA ARG A 173 4.63 -17.66 21.53
C ARG A 173 5.12 -19.09 21.66
N ALA A 174 4.66 -20.00 20.80
CA ALA A 174 5.11 -21.40 20.77
C ALA A 174 6.62 -21.49 20.50
N PHE A 175 7.14 -20.69 19.57
CA PHE A 175 8.57 -20.66 19.25
C PHE A 175 9.43 -20.05 20.38
N MET A 176 8.98 -18.94 20.98
CA MET A 176 9.78 -18.20 21.97
C MET A 176 9.71 -18.81 23.38
N GLY A 177 8.69 -19.61 23.67
CA GLY A 177 8.45 -20.14 25.01
C GLY A 177 8.02 -19.07 26.03
N PRO A 178 7.98 -19.42 27.33
CA PRO A 178 7.59 -18.49 28.38
C PRO A 178 8.63 -17.38 28.55
N LEU A 179 8.20 -16.13 28.43
CA LEU A 179 9.05 -14.96 28.62
C LEU A 179 8.95 -14.43 30.06
N LYS A 180 10.00 -13.76 30.54
CA LYS A 180 10.05 -13.14 31.89
C LYS A 180 8.79 -12.32 32.23
N LYS A 181 8.33 -11.48 31.30
CA LYS A 181 7.13 -10.65 31.50
C LYS A 181 5.86 -11.48 31.79
N GLU A 182 5.74 -12.67 31.20
CA GLU A 182 4.58 -13.54 31.38
C GLU A 182 4.64 -14.28 32.71
N LEU A 183 5.84 -14.67 33.15
CA LEU A 183 6.06 -15.27 34.47
C LEU A 183 5.73 -14.27 35.58
N MET A 184 6.22 -13.03 35.48
CA MET A 184 5.92 -11.98 36.44
C MET A 184 4.42 -11.64 36.50
N LEU A 185 3.71 -11.70 35.37
CA LEU A 185 2.26 -11.52 35.32
C LEU A 185 1.48 -12.65 36.01
N LYS A 186 2.02 -13.88 36.02
CA LYS A 186 1.42 -15.02 36.72
C LYS A 186 1.68 -14.99 38.22
N GLU A 187 2.83 -14.46 38.63
CA GLU A 187 3.24 -14.32 40.04
C GLU A 187 2.58 -13.11 40.73
N ALA A 188 2.08 -12.14 39.96
CA ALA A 188 1.34 -11.01 40.51
C ALA A 188 0.01 -11.48 41.13
N PRO A 189 -0.32 -11.11 42.38
CA PRO A 189 -1.60 -11.45 42.98
C PRO A 189 -2.71 -10.80 42.15
N THR A 190 -3.66 -11.62 41.69
CA THR A 190 -4.93 -11.14 41.13
C THR A 190 -5.65 -10.34 42.21
N ALA A 191 -5.76 -9.02 42.00
CA ALA A 191 -6.63 -8.14 42.77
C ALA A 191 -8.11 -8.50 42.55
#